data_AF-A0A845CF73-F1
#
_entry.id   AF-A0A845CF73-F1
#
_cell.length_a   1.000
_cell.length_b   1.000
_cell.length_c   1.000
_cell.angle_alpha   90.00
_cell.angle_beta   90.00
_cell.angle_gamma   90.00
#
_symmetry.space_group_name_H-M   'P 1'
#
loop_
_entity.id
_entity.type
_entity.pdbx_description
1 polymer ?
#
loop_
_entity_poly.entity_id
_entity_poly.type
_entity_poly.pdbx_seq_one_letter_code
_entity_poly.pdbx_strand_id
1 'polypeptide(L)' 'MLFYRQFEKKGFEMENFLLILTKPDNIPIAFMIPLVAFFVWLAISQGLRHDRLIKKGKKDDVYDEMIR' A
#
# COMPACT_ATOMS: atom_id res chain seq x y z
N MET A 1 -3.77 19.36 -26.35
CA MET A 1 -3.00 18.31 -27.07
C MET A 1 -1.49 18.45 -26.96
N LEU A 2 -0.91 19.66 -27.00
CA LEU A 2 0.55 19.88 -26.88
C LEU A 2 1.14 19.47 -25.51
N PHE A 3 0.39 19.65 -24.43
CA PHE A 3 0.76 19.23 -23.07
C PHE A 3 0.92 17.70 -22.94
N TYR A 4 0.02 16.94 -23.61
CA TYR A 4 0.02 15.47 -23.57
C TYR A 4 1.23 14.87 -24.31
N ARG A 5 1.72 15.57 -25.34
CA ARG A 5 2.82 15.13 -26.21
C ARG A 5 4.21 15.26 -25.56
N GLN A 6 4.35 16.04 -24.49
CA GLN A 6 5.60 16.19 -23.74
C GLN A 6 5.85 15.00 -22.78
N PHE A 7 4.79 14.40 -22.24
CA PHE A 7 4.88 13.28 -21.30
C PHE A 7 5.26 11.95 -21.96
N GLU A 8 4.96 11.77 -23.25
CA GLU A 8 5.20 10.52 -23.99
C GLU A 8 6.65 10.36 -24.50
N LYS A 9 7.41 11.47 -24.61
CA LYS A 9 8.74 11.49 -25.23
C LYS A 9 9.92 11.34 -24.26
N LYS A 10 9.68 11.41 -22.95
CA LYS A 10 10.71 11.17 -21.94
C LYS A 10 10.44 9.82 -21.30
N GLY A 11 11.37 8.89 -21.48
CA GLY A 11 11.36 7.62 -20.74
C GLY A 11 11.32 7.88 -19.22
N PHE A 12 11.03 6.84 -18.44
CA PHE A 12 10.97 6.90 -16.98
C PHE A 12 12.36 7.25 -16.40
N GLU A 13 12.70 8.52 -16.42
CA GLU A 13 13.89 9.08 -15.78
C GLU A 13 13.55 9.37 -14.32
N MET A 14 14.43 8.97 -13.39
CA MET A 14 14.25 9.17 -11.94
C MET A 14 13.96 10.63 -11.57
N GLU A 15 14.46 11.58 -12.36
CA GLU A 15 14.18 13.01 -12.21
C GLU A 15 12.70 13.34 -12.40
N ASN A 16 12.03 12.76 -13.40
CA ASN A 16 10.61 13.00 -13.66
C ASN A 16 9.75 12.37 -12.55
N PHE A 17 10.16 11.22 -12.01
CA PHE A 17 9.50 10.57 -10.87
C PHE A 17 9.61 11.40 -9.59
N LEU A 18 10.82 11.88 -9.27
CA LEU A 18 11.04 12.77 -8.12
C LEU A 18 10.29 14.08 -8.26
N LEU A 19 10.22 14.66 -9.47
CA LEU A 19 9.44 15.89 -9.73
C LEU A 19 7.95 15.69 -9.44
N ILE A 20 7.39 14.54 -9.80
CA ILE A 20 5.99 14.20 -9.55
C ILE A 20 5.74 13.97 -8.06
N LEU A 21 6.64 13.27 -7.36
CA LEU A 21 6.50 12.96 -5.93
C LEU A 21 6.67 14.18 -5.02
N THR A 22 7.61 15.07 -5.36
CA THR A 22 7.94 16.25 -4.54
C THR A 22 7.00 17.43 -4.80
N LYS A 23 6.13 17.31 -5.81
CA LYS A 23 5.10 18.29 -6.09
C LYS A 23 4.19 18.46 -4.86
N PRO A 24 3.97 19.68 -4.33
CA PRO A 24 3.27 19.87 -3.05
C PRO A 24 1.87 19.25 -2.96
N ASP A 25 1.12 19.24 -4.07
CA ASP A 25 -0.20 18.62 -4.21
C ASP A 25 -0.15 17.08 -4.16
N ASN A 26 1.00 16.49 -4.46
CA ASN A 26 1.20 15.05 -4.49
C ASN A 26 1.87 14.50 -3.22
N ILE A 27 2.30 15.38 -2.30
CA ILE A 27 2.86 14.98 -1.01
C ILE A 27 1.88 14.03 -0.26
N PRO A 28 0.56 14.31 -0.19
CA PRO A 28 -0.37 13.38 0.46
C PRO A 28 -0.39 11.98 -0.17
N ILE A 29 -0.43 11.87 -1.51
CA ILE A 29 -0.47 10.56 -2.18
C ILE A 29 0.85 9.79 -2.00
N ALA A 30 1.98 10.49 -1.98
CA ALA A 30 3.29 9.90 -1.71
C ALA A 30 3.35 9.23 -0.34
N PHE A 31 2.66 9.78 0.67
CA PHE A 31 2.51 9.15 1.98
C PHE A 31 1.44 8.05 2.02
N MET A 32 0.34 8.22 1.28
CA MET A 32 -0.75 7.25 1.27
C MET A 32 -0.35 5.92 0.63
N ILE A 33 0.46 5.91 -0.44
CA ILE A 33 0.88 4.68 -1.12
C ILE A 33 1.57 3.68 -0.17
N PRO A 34 2.63 4.04 0.57
CA PRO A 34 3.26 3.11 1.50
C PRO A 34 2.35 2.73 2.67
N LEU A 35 1.49 3.63 3.14
CA LEU A 35 0.52 3.32 4.20
C LEU A 35 -0.51 2.28 3.73
N VAL A 36 -1.09 2.46 2.55
CA VAL A 36 -2.03 1.51 1.97
C VAL A 36 -1.34 0.16 1.75
N ALA A 37 -0.13 0.15 1.19
CA ALA A 37 0.64 -1.07 1.02
C ALA A 37 0.90 -1.78 2.36
N PHE A 38 1.24 -1.02 3.40
CA PHE A 38 1.45 -1.54 4.75
C PHE A 38 0.18 -2.16 5.33
N PHE A 39 -0.97 -1.47 5.27
CA PHE A 39 -2.22 -2.00 5.82
C PHE A 39 -2.76 -3.18 5.03
N VAL A 40 -2.58 -3.20 3.71
CA VAL A 40 -2.92 -4.37 2.88
C VAL A 40 -2.08 -5.58 3.28
N TRP A 41 -0.77 -5.40 3.43
CA TRP A 41 0.12 -6.47 3.89
C TRP A 41 -0.26 -6.94 5.30
N LEU A 42 -0.54 -6.01 6.21
CA LEU A 42 -0.96 -6.31 7.57
C LEU A 42 -2.24 -7.14 7.60
N ALA A 43 -3.27 -6.72 6.85
CA ALA A 43 -4.55 -7.42 6.77
C ALA A 43 -4.41 -8.85 6.23
N ILE A 44 -3.64 -9.02 5.14
CA ILE A 44 -3.37 -10.34 4.56
C ILE A 44 -2.61 -11.22 5.57
N SER A 45 -1.58 -10.67 6.21
CA SER A 45 -0.77 -11.40 7.20
C SER A 45 -1.61 -11.90 8.38
N GLN A 46 -2.50 -11.05 8.92
CA GLN A 46 -3.43 -11.42 9.98
C GLN A 46 -4.42 -12.49 9.51
N GLY A 47 -5.05 -12.31 8.35
CA GLY A 47 -5.99 -13.30 7.81
C GLY A 47 -5.35 -14.68 7.64
N LEU A 48 -4.14 -14.74 7.07
CA LEU A 48 -3.40 -16.01 6.93
C LEU A 48 -3.04 -16.66 8.27
N ARG A 49 -2.75 -15.86 9.31
CA ARG A 49 -2.50 -16.36 10.67
C ARG A 49 -3.77 -16.92 11.28
N HIS A 50 -4.88 -16.20 11.21
CA HIS A 50 -6.16 -16.61 11.76
C HIS A 50 -6.71 -17.86 11.08
N ASP A 51 -6.57 -17.98 9.76
CA ASP A 51 -6.94 -19.19 9.02
C ASP A 51 -6.20 -20.44 9.55
N ARG A 52 -4.92 -20.29 9.93
CA ARG A 52 -4.14 -21.40 10.52
C ARG A 52 -4.63 -21.76 11.92
N LEU A 53 -5.04 -20.78 12.72
CA LEU A 53 -5.59 -21.02 14.06
C LEU A 53 -6.94 -21.74 13.99
N ILE A 54 -7.83 -21.28 13.09
CA ILE A 54 -9.12 -21.91 12.85
C ILE A 54 -8.95 -23.36 12.40
N LYS A 55 -8.02 -23.64 11.46
CA LYS A 55 -7.70 -25.01 11.01
C LYS A 55 -7.20 -25.92 12.14
N LYS A 56 -6.63 -25.35 13.20
CA LYS A 56 -6.16 -26.07 14.40
C LYS A 56 -7.23 -26.19 15.49
N GLY A 57 -8.46 -25.72 15.24
CA GLY A 57 -9.54 -25.70 16.23
C GLY A 57 -9.39 -24.59 17.29
N LYS A 58 -8.47 -23.65 17.10
CA LYS A 58 -8.13 -22.57 18.05
C LYS A 58 -8.84 -21.27 17.69
N LYS A 59 -10.17 -21.31 17.60
CA LYS A 59 -10.94 -20.13 17.19
C LYS A 59 -10.93 -19.03 18.26
N ASP A 60 -10.86 -19.40 19.52
CA ASP A 60 -10.85 -18.46 20.65
C ASP A 60 -9.56 -17.60 20.66
N ASP A 61 -8.42 -18.21 20.29
CA ASP A 61 -7.13 -17.50 20.14
C ASP A 61 -7.21 -16.34 19.11
N VAL A 62 -8.10 -16.42 18.10
CA VAL A 62 -8.33 -15.33 17.13
C VAL A 62 -9.07 -14.16 17.78
N TYR A 63 -10.07 -14.45 18.62
CA TYR A 63 -10.84 -13.43 19.33
C TYR A 63 -9.98 -12.67 20.34
N ASP A 64 -9.16 -13.40 21.11
CA ASP A 64 -8.22 -12.80 22.06
C ASP A 64 -7.19 -11.91 21.34
N GLU A 65 -6.77 -12.25 20.12
CA GLU A 65 -5.79 -11.44 19.38
C GLU A 65 -6.39 -10.16 18.77
N MET A 66 -7.66 -10.18 18.36
CA MET A 66 -8.28 -9.07 17.64
C MET A 66 -9.00 -8.06 18.55
N ILE A 67 -9.59 -8.54 19.65
CA ILE A 67 -10.54 -7.74 20.46
C ILE A 67 -10.01 -7.47 21.87
N ARG A 68 -9.19 -8.37 22.40
CA ARG A 68 -8.73 -8.32 23.79
C ARG A 68 -7.34 -7.73 23.92
#